data_AF-A0A956AD27-F1
#
_entry.id   AF-A0A956AD27-F1
#
_cell.length_a   1.000
_cell.length_b   1.000
_cell.length_c   1.000
_cell.angle_alpha   90.00
_cell.angle_beta   90.00
_cell.angle_gamma   90.00
#
_symmetry.space_group_name_H-M   'P 1'
#
loop_
_entity.id
_entity.type
_entity.pdbx_description
1 polymer ?
#
loop_
_entity_poly.entity_id
_entity_poly.type
_entity_poly.pdbx_seq_one_letter_code
_entity_poly.pdbx_strand_id
1 'polypeptide(L)'
;DKLIVRLSKEDFTTYEKSYTIVENDQKIVVPALTKDPPKPETAQLVVTVNPPTAIVMVNGKRVAGNGTFTVPGLAVGQTVSLMVIAPGHDAYINSKVSISEATTSLPITLRKQVVKQGAQLIVDANVRALVFVNGGLVGPTPATVKVTPGNQRVEVRHQSQIKKFDLVLRAGENKSLYATF
;
A
#
# COMPACT_ATOMS: atom_id res chain seq x y z
N ASP A 1 47.24 -5.49 38.73
CA ASP A 1 46.15 -4.72 38.07
C ASP A 1 45.69 -5.37 36.77
N LYS A 2 44.45 -5.08 36.34
CA LYS A 2 43.90 -5.55 35.06
C LYS A 2 44.09 -4.48 34.00
N LEU A 3 44.94 -4.75 33.02
CA LEU A 3 45.20 -3.89 31.87
C LEU A 3 44.32 -4.34 30.69
N ILE A 4 43.73 -3.40 29.96
CA ILE A 4 43.02 -3.69 28.70
C ILE A 4 43.88 -3.16 27.55
N VAL A 5 44.21 -4.03 26.61
CA VAL A 5 44.89 -3.65 25.37
C VAL A 5 43.84 -3.60 24.27
N ARG A 6 43.69 -2.42 23.67
CA ARG A 6 42.86 -2.16 22.49
C ARG A 6 43.75 -1.72 21.34
N LEU A 7 43.60 -2.36 20.19
CA LEU A 7 44.28 -1.98 18.96
C LEU A 7 43.26 -1.93 17.82
N SER A 8 43.11 -0.75 17.21
CA SER A 8 42.24 -0.53 16.06
C SER A 8 43.06 -0.12 14.84
N LYS A 9 42.60 -0.57 13.67
CA LYS A 9 43.13 -0.21 12.36
C LYS A 9 41.96 -0.23 11.37
N GLU A 10 41.92 0.71 10.44
CA GLU A 10 40.91 0.76 9.38
C GLU A 10 40.89 -0.54 8.57
N ASP A 11 39.69 -1.05 8.27
CA ASP A 11 39.44 -2.34 7.62
C ASP A 11 39.97 -3.58 8.38
N PHE A 12 40.19 -3.48 9.69
CA PHE A 12 40.50 -4.62 10.53
C PHE A 12 39.58 -4.69 11.75
N THR A 13 39.20 -5.91 12.11
CA THR A 13 38.45 -6.17 13.34
C THR A 13 39.27 -5.67 14.54
N THR A 14 38.65 -4.83 15.38
CA THR A 14 39.33 -4.27 16.57
C THR A 14 39.77 -5.39 17.49
N TYR A 15 41.06 -5.41 17.83
CA TYR A 15 41.60 -6.29 18.84
C TYR A 15 41.36 -5.70 20.23
N GLU A 16 40.73 -6.46 21.10
CA GLU A 16 40.53 -6.10 22.50
C GLU A 16 40.76 -7.31 23.40
N LYS A 17 41.71 -7.19 24.34
CA LYS A 17 41.96 -8.26 25.31
C LYS A 17 42.41 -7.68 26.65
N SER A 18 41.90 -8.27 27.73
CA SER A 18 42.33 -7.92 29.07
C SER A 18 43.41 -8.85 29.59
N TYR A 19 44.36 -8.29 30.32
CA TYR A 19 45.49 -8.98 30.94
C TYR A 19 45.56 -8.62 32.41
N THR A 20 45.83 -9.62 33.25
CA THR A 20 46.26 -9.37 34.62
C THR A 20 47.78 -9.30 34.62
N ILE A 21 48.33 -8.20 35.13
CA ILE A 21 49.77 -7.99 35.31
C ILE A 21 50.06 -7.95 36.81
N VAL A 22 51.10 -8.67 37.23
CA VAL A 22 51.63 -8.69 38.61
C VAL A 22 52.95 -7.92 38.68
N GLU A 23 53.40 -7.56 39.88
CA GLU A 23 54.59 -6.74 40.09
C GLU A 23 55.84 -7.36 39.44
N ASN A 24 56.62 -6.53 38.74
CA ASN A 24 57.78 -6.91 37.92
C ASN A 24 57.51 -7.85 36.72
N ASP A 25 56.24 -8.10 36.34
CA ASP A 25 55.91 -8.85 35.13
C ASP A 25 55.97 -7.96 33.88
N GLN A 26 56.61 -8.45 32.82
CA GLN A 26 56.64 -7.83 31.51
C GLN A 26 55.91 -8.70 30.51
N LYS A 27 54.86 -8.16 29.91
CA LYS A 27 54.04 -8.90 28.93
C LYS A 27 54.09 -8.24 27.56
N ILE A 28 54.71 -8.94 26.61
CA ILE A 28 54.68 -8.55 25.20
C ILE A 28 53.39 -9.11 24.59
N VAL A 29 52.63 -8.23 23.93
CA VAL A 29 51.39 -8.58 23.23
C VAL A 29 51.60 -8.33 21.75
N VAL A 30 51.38 -9.36 20.93
CA VAL A 30 51.48 -9.28 19.46
C VAL A 30 50.13 -9.67 18.86
N PRO A 31 49.19 -8.73 18.70
CA PRO A 31 47.88 -9.02 18.13
C PRO A 31 48.00 -9.42 16.66
N ALA A 32 47.36 -10.53 16.29
CA ALA A 32 47.04 -10.80 14.89
C ALA A 32 45.73 -10.09 14.55
N LEU A 33 45.80 -9.07 13.68
CA LEU A 33 44.62 -8.37 13.21
C LEU A 33 44.00 -9.14 12.04
N THR A 34 42.70 -9.39 12.11
CA THR A 34 41.92 -9.97 11.01
C THR A 34 41.39 -8.84 10.15
N LYS A 35 41.69 -8.86 8.85
CA LYS A 35 41.15 -7.88 7.90
C LYS A 35 39.63 -8.11 7.79
N ASP A 36 38.86 -7.04 7.87
CA ASP A 36 37.43 -7.09 7.65
C ASP A 36 37.14 -7.50 6.20
N PRO A 37 36.03 -8.22 5.95
CA PRO A 37 35.63 -8.52 4.58
C PRO A 37 35.38 -7.20 3.81
N PRO A 38 35.73 -7.14 2.51
CA PRO A 38 35.50 -5.95 1.71
C PRO A 38 34.01 -5.59 1.74
N LYS A 39 33.71 -4.31 1.98
CA LYS A 39 32.34 -3.81 1.99
C LYS A 39 31.71 -4.04 0.61
N PRO A 40 30.45 -4.49 0.51
CA PRO A 40 29.77 -4.64 -0.77
C PRO A 40 29.70 -3.29 -1.49
N GLU A 41 30.30 -3.19 -2.67
CA GLU A 41 30.15 -2.01 -3.54
C GLU A 41 28.86 -2.10 -4.35
N THR A 42 28.49 -3.33 -4.74
CA THR A 42 27.25 -3.62 -5.45
C THR A 42 26.18 -4.14 -4.50
N ALA A 43 24.95 -3.76 -4.79
CA ALA A 43 23.75 -4.11 -4.06
C ALA A 43 22.63 -4.50 -5.02
N GLN A 44 21.57 -5.07 -4.45
CA GLN A 44 20.32 -5.32 -5.14
C GLN A 44 19.13 -4.83 -4.32
N LEU A 45 18.09 -4.42 -5.02
CA LEU A 45 16.78 -4.14 -4.43
C LEU A 45 15.85 -5.32 -4.74
N VAL A 46 15.26 -5.90 -3.70
CA VAL A 46 14.24 -6.94 -3.80
C VAL A 46 12.91 -6.34 -3.37
N VAL A 47 11.94 -6.26 -4.27
CA VAL A 47 10.60 -5.74 -4.00
C VAL A 47 9.61 -6.89 -4.05
N THR A 48 8.91 -7.14 -2.93
CA THR A 48 7.83 -8.14 -2.87
C THR A 48 6.49 -7.42 -2.81
N VAL A 49 5.57 -7.72 -3.72
CA VAL A 49 4.32 -6.99 -3.92
C VAL A 49 3.10 -7.89 -3.77
N ASN A 50 2.07 -7.35 -3.12
CA ASN A 50 0.73 -7.92 -3.05
C ASN A 50 -0.28 -6.87 -3.54
N PRO A 51 -1.07 -7.12 -4.61
CA PRO A 51 -1.16 -8.37 -5.38
C PRO A 51 0.05 -8.64 -6.28
N PRO A 52 0.34 -9.91 -6.61
CA PRO A 52 1.49 -10.29 -7.43
C PRO A 52 1.37 -9.85 -8.89
N THR A 53 0.15 -9.52 -9.34
CA THR A 53 -0.17 -8.97 -10.67
C THR A 53 0.30 -7.52 -10.86
N ALA A 54 0.90 -6.90 -9.83
CA ALA A 54 1.40 -5.55 -9.92
C ALA A 54 2.57 -5.41 -10.91
N ILE A 55 2.71 -4.21 -11.46
CA ILE A 55 3.83 -3.79 -12.29
C ILE A 55 4.75 -2.95 -11.40
N VAL A 56 6.03 -3.30 -11.37
CA VAL A 56 7.07 -2.56 -10.65
C VAL A 56 7.93 -1.78 -11.64
N MET A 57 8.17 -0.51 -11.35
CA MET A 57 9.09 0.36 -12.08
C MET A 57 10.13 0.94 -11.13
N VAL A 58 11.41 0.83 -11.49
CA VAL A 58 12.53 1.42 -10.76
C VAL A 58 13.23 2.41 -11.68
N ASN A 59 13.42 3.65 -11.23
CA ASN A 59 13.96 4.75 -12.04
C ASN A 59 13.23 4.91 -13.39
N GLY A 60 11.90 4.74 -13.38
CA GLY A 60 11.06 4.81 -14.57
C GLY A 60 11.15 3.61 -15.51
N LYS A 61 12.01 2.61 -15.24
CA LYS A 61 12.12 1.38 -16.05
C LYS A 61 11.36 0.23 -15.41
N ARG A 62 10.59 -0.48 -16.21
CA ARG A 62 9.85 -1.67 -15.77
C ARG A 62 10.83 -2.78 -15.37
N VAL A 63 10.59 -3.40 -14.22
CA VAL A 63 11.33 -4.56 -13.73
C VAL A 63 10.53 -5.82 -14.05
N ALA A 64 11.19 -6.83 -14.61
CA ALA A 64 10.57 -8.13 -14.88
C ALA A 64 10.42 -8.92 -13.56
N GLY A 65 9.28 -9.58 -13.39
CA GLY A 65 8.96 -10.34 -12.19
C GLY A 65 7.46 -10.59 -12.04
N ASN A 66 7.09 -11.34 -11.01
CA ASN A 66 5.71 -11.63 -10.64
C ASN A 66 5.67 -11.87 -9.12
N GLY A 67 5.01 -10.98 -8.37
CA GLY A 67 5.04 -11.00 -6.90
C GLY A 67 6.38 -10.56 -6.29
N THR A 68 7.52 -11.07 -6.78
CA THR A 68 8.85 -10.66 -6.34
C THR A 68 9.66 -10.15 -7.53
N PHE A 69 10.34 -9.03 -7.33
CA PHE A 69 11.08 -8.29 -8.35
C PHE A 69 12.48 -7.99 -7.82
N THR A 70 13.51 -8.32 -8.60
CA THR A 70 14.91 -8.09 -8.21
C THR A 70 15.56 -7.11 -9.18
N VAL A 71 16.18 -6.07 -8.64
CA VAL A 71 16.98 -5.10 -9.38
C VAL A 71 18.44 -5.22 -8.92
N PRO A 72 19.29 -5.96 -9.66
CA PRO A 72 20.70 -6.10 -9.33
C PRO A 72 21.52 -4.89 -9.79
N GLY A 73 22.79 -4.84 -9.36
CA GLY A 73 23.78 -3.90 -9.90
C GLY A 73 23.60 -2.46 -9.44
N LEU A 74 22.94 -2.24 -8.30
CA LEU A 74 22.86 -0.93 -7.65
C LEU A 74 24.12 -0.68 -6.83
N ALA A 75 24.41 0.57 -6.49
CA ALA A 75 25.49 0.89 -5.57
C ALA A 75 24.97 1.03 -4.13
N VAL A 76 25.75 0.61 -3.14
CA VAL A 76 25.46 0.94 -1.74
C VAL A 76 25.57 2.46 -1.55
N GLY A 77 24.56 3.06 -0.91
CA GLY A 77 24.37 4.50 -0.78
C GLY A 77 23.54 5.13 -1.91
N GLN A 78 23.22 4.38 -2.97
CA GLN A 78 22.37 4.88 -4.05
C GLN A 78 20.92 5.10 -3.57
N THR A 79 20.25 6.09 -4.14
CA THR A 79 18.80 6.28 -4.01
C THR A 79 18.12 6.04 -5.34
N VAL A 80 16.99 5.34 -5.34
CA VAL A 80 16.18 5.05 -6.54
C VAL A 80 14.73 5.48 -6.36
N SER A 81 14.05 5.77 -7.48
CA SER A 81 12.59 5.95 -7.49
C SER A 81 11.89 4.62 -7.75
N LEU A 82 10.76 4.42 -7.10
CA LEU A 82 9.94 3.21 -7.14
C LEU A 82 8.49 3.59 -7.38
N MET A 83 7.87 2.93 -8.37
CA MET A 83 6.44 2.99 -8.64
C MET A 83 5.91 1.57 -8.76
N VAL A 84 4.82 1.29 -8.05
CA VAL A 84 4.13 -0.01 -8.09
C VAL A 84 2.66 0.24 -8.37
N ILE A 85 2.14 -0.38 -9.42
CA ILE A 85 0.75 -0.23 -9.86
C ILE A 85 0.09 -1.58 -10.08
N ALA A 86 -1.18 -1.71 -9.72
CA ALA A 86 -1.98 -2.88 -10.06
C ALA A 86 -3.40 -2.45 -10.42
N PRO A 87 -4.08 -3.14 -11.35
CA PRO A 87 -5.48 -2.86 -11.66
C PRO A 87 -6.37 -2.93 -10.41
N GLY A 88 -7.25 -1.92 -10.24
CA GLY A 88 -8.16 -1.84 -9.11
C GLY A 88 -7.49 -1.58 -7.75
N HIS A 89 -6.26 -1.08 -7.74
CA HIS A 89 -5.51 -0.73 -6.53
C HIS A 89 -4.91 0.68 -6.65
N ASP A 90 -4.70 1.32 -5.50
CA ASP A 90 -4.00 2.59 -5.43
C ASP A 90 -2.52 2.38 -5.76
N ALA A 91 -1.94 3.30 -6.54
CA ALA A 91 -0.52 3.27 -6.87
C ALA A 91 0.33 3.56 -5.63
N TYR A 92 1.41 2.81 -5.45
CA TYR A 92 2.48 3.16 -4.51
C TYR A 92 3.58 3.90 -5.27
N ILE A 93 3.96 5.08 -4.78
CA ILE A 93 5.01 5.92 -5.38
C ILE A 93 5.96 6.37 -4.27
N ASN A 94 7.25 6.07 -4.43
CA ASN A 94 8.30 6.53 -3.54
C ASN A 94 9.52 6.95 -4.35
N SER A 95 9.88 8.24 -4.30
CA SER A 95 11.00 8.78 -5.07
C SER A 95 12.37 8.59 -4.39
N LYS A 96 12.41 8.07 -3.16
CA LYS A 96 13.61 8.03 -2.32
C LYS A 96 13.77 6.68 -1.59
N VAL A 97 13.87 5.58 -2.34
CA VAL A 97 14.27 4.29 -1.78
C VAL A 97 15.79 4.25 -1.66
N SER A 98 16.30 4.19 -0.43
CA SER A 98 17.74 4.13 -0.15
C SER A 98 18.26 2.70 -0.17
N ILE A 99 19.39 2.48 -0.84
CA ILE A 99 20.08 1.18 -0.93
C ILE A 99 21.23 1.20 0.08
N SER A 100 21.00 0.69 1.29
CA SER A 100 21.96 0.82 2.40
C SER A 100 22.91 -0.36 2.58
N GLU A 101 22.63 -1.49 1.96
CA GLU A 101 23.30 -2.77 2.18
C GLU A 101 23.33 -3.60 0.89
N ALA A 102 23.98 -4.76 0.91
CA ALA A 102 24.09 -5.64 -0.26
C ALA A 102 22.72 -6.07 -0.81
N THR A 103 21.69 -6.20 0.04
CA THR A 103 20.33 -6.53 -0.37
C THR A 103 19.33 -5.73 0.44
N THR A 104 18.71 -4.73 -0.20
CA THR A 104 17.58 -4.00 0.39
C THR A 104 16.29 -4.72 0.02
N SER A 105 15.51 -5.15 1.02
CA SER A 105 14.23 -5.84 0.81
C SER A 105 13.05 -4.93 1.16
N LEU A 106 12.08 -4.80 0.26
CA LEU A 106 10.94 -3.91 0.42
C LEU A 106 9.62 -4.64 0.14
N PRO A 107 8.88 -5.05 1.19
CA PRO A 107 7.53 -5.56 1.02
C PRO A 107 6.54 -4.41 0.82
N ILE A 108 5.65 -4.54 -0.17
CA ILE A 108 4.62 -3.56 -0.51
C ILE A 108 3.28 -4.27 -0.67
N THR A 109 2.29 -3.85 0.10
CA THR A 109 0.89 -4.28 -0.11
C THR A 109 0.11 -3.09 -0.62
N LEU A 110 -0.41 -3.19 -1.85
CA LEU A 110 -1.23 -2.14 -2.42
C LEU A 110 -2.63 -2.17 -1.81
N ARG A 111 -3.19 -0.99 -1.58
CA ARG A 111 -4.57 -0.85 -1.12
C ARG A 111 -5.52 -1.05 -2.30
N LYS A 112 -6.51 -1.92 -2.15
CA LYS A 112 -7.58 -2.07 -3.14
C LYS A 112 -8.38 -0.77 -3.23
N GLN A 113 -8.59 -0.28 -4.44
CA GLN A 113 -9.45 0.87 -4.70
C GLN A 113 -10.89 0.52 -4.35
N VAL A 114 -11.49 1.36 -3.52
CA VAL A 114 -12.93 1.32 -3.27
C VAL A 114 -13.59 2.12 -4.37
N VAL A 115 -14.02 1.44 -5.44
CA VAL A 115 -14.89 2.05 -6.44
C VAL A 115 -16.23 2.32 -5.76
N LYS A 116 -16.56 3.61 -5.53
CA LYS A 116 -17.88 4.00 -5.03
C LYS A 116 -18.91 3.78 -6.14
N GLN A 117 -19.39 2.55 -6.28
CA GLN A 117 -20.49 2.26 -7.19
C GLN A 117 -21.78 2.83 -6.59
N GLY A 118 -22.43 3.75 -7.32
CA GLY A 118 -23.80 4.16 -7.01
C GLY A 118 -24.78 2.99 -7.17
N ALA A 119 -26.02 3.17 -6.75
CA ALA A 119 -27.13 2.29 -7.09
C ALA A 119 -28.09 3.02 -8.03
N GLN A 120 -28.87 2.29 -8.82
CA GLN A 120 -29.92 2.83 -9.67
C GLN A 120 -31.28 2.41 -9.14
N LEU A 121 -32.17 3.38 -8.92
CA LEU A 121 -33.56 3.16 -8.56
C LEU A 121 -34.45 3.55 -9.74
N ILE A 122 -35.34 2.64 -10.13
CA ILE A 122 -36.38 2.85 -11.13
C ILE A 122 -37.72 2.83 -10.39
N VAL A 123 -38.50 3.90 -10.51
CA VAL A 123 -39.80 4.04 -9.86
C VAL A 123 -40.87 4.22 -10.93
N ASP A 124 -41.87 3.35 -10.92
CA ASP A 124 -42.99 3.39 -11.85
C ASP A 124 -44.33 3.23 -11.11
N ALA A 125 -45.43 3.55 -11.78
CA ALA A 125 -46.77 3.46 -11.20
C ALA A 125 -47.86 3.24 -12.26
N ASN A 126 -49.04 2.79 -11.81
CA ASN A 126 -50.23 2.64 -12.67
C ASN A 126 -50.83 3.98 -13.13
N VAL A 127 -50.37 5.10 -12.58
CA VAL A 127 -50.77 6.47 -12.90
C VAL A 127 -49.54 7.38 -13.00
N ARG A 128 -49.69 8.56 -13.60
CA ARG A 128 -48.62 9.57 -13.62
C ARG A 128 -48.52 10.21 -12.23
N ALA A 129 -47.46 9.92 -11.49
CA ALA A 129 -47.24 10.38 -10.12
C ALA A 129 -45.88 11.07 -9.98
N LEU A 130 -45.71 11.95 -8.99
CA LEU A 130 -44.42 12.58 -8.70
C LEU A 130 -43.59 11.72 -7.74
N VAL A 131 -42.32 11.49 -8.08
CA VAL A 131 -41.36 10.69 -7.31
C VAL A 131 -40.42 11.61 -6.53
N PHE A 132 -40.31 11.36 -5.23
CA PHE A 132 -39.35 12.00 -4.34
C PHE A 132 -38.45 10.94 -3.73
N VAL A 133 -37.15 11.21 -3.66
CA VAL A 133 -36.16 10.34 -3.00
C VAL A 133 -35.42 11.15 -1.95
N ASN A 134 -35.45 10.69 -0.71
CA ASN A 134 -34.93 11.38 0.49
C ASN A 134 -35.42 12.84 0.60
N GLY A 135 -36.66 13.09 0.18
CA GLY A 135 -37.29 14.41 0.19
C GLY A 135 -36.99 15.29 -1.04
N GLY A 136 -36.04 14.90 -1.90
CA GLY A 136 -35.75 15.61 -3.16
C GLY A 136 -36.65 15.14 -4.30
N LEU A 137 -37.23 16.08 -5.07
CA LEU A 137 -38.02 15.75 -6.27
C LEU A 137 -37.10 15.17 -7.35
N VAL A 138 -37.45 13.97 -7.82
CA VAL A 138 -36.77 13.31 -8.94
C VAL A 138 -37.47 13.61 -10.27
N GLY A 139 -38.80 13.54 -10.29
CA GLY A 139 -39.61 13.74 -11.50
C GLY A 139 -40.87 12.87 -11.52
N PRO A 140 -41.67 12.89 -12.60
CA PRO A 140 -42.84 12.04 -12.73
C PRO A 140 -42.48 10.57 -13.03
N THR A 141 -43.35 9.62 -12.68
CA THR A 141 -43.26 8.22 -13.09
C THR A 141 -43.45 8.05 -14.61
N PRO A 142 -42.73 7.10 -15.26
CA PRO A 142 -41.59 6.36 -14.73
C PRO A 142 -40.35 7.26 -14.56
N ALA A 143 -39.64 7.09 -13.45
CA ALA A 143 -38.43 7.85 -13.12
C ALA A 143 -37.25 6.93 -12.84
N THR A 144 -36.06 7.28 -13.34
CA THR A 144 -34.80 6.57 -13.07
C THR A 144 -33.81 7.52 -12.42
N VAL A 145 -33.25 7.14 -11.29
CA VAL A 145 -32.31 7.98 -10.52
C VAL A 145 -31.14 7.17 -9.99
N LYS A 146 -29.94 7.77 -10.03
CA LYS A 146 -28.75 7.22 -9.35
C LYS A 146 -28.74 7.73 -7.91
N VAL A 147 -28.58 6.82 -6.96
CA VAL A 147 -28.56 7.10 -5.53
C VAL A 147 -27.29 6.54 -4.88
N THR A 148 -26.92 7.07 -3.72
CA THR A 148 -25.88 6.45 -2.89
C THR A 148 -26.41 5.13 -2.34
N PRO A 149 -25.61 4.04 -2.33
CA PRO A 149 -26.03 2.80 -1.68
C PRO A 149 -26.37 3.01 -0.21
N GLY A 150 -27.36 2.29 0.29
CA GLY A 150 -27.89 2.40 1.64
C GLY A 150 -29.41 2.60 1.65
N ASN A 151 -29.92 3.07 2.78
CA ASN A 151 -31.35 3.28 2.98
C ASN A 151 -31.83 4.52 2.20
N GLN A 152 -32.83 4.32 1.36
CA GLN A 152 -33.50 5.35 0.59
C GLN A 152 -34.97 5.42 1.00
N ARG A 153 -35.44 6.62 1.29
CA ARG A 153 -36.87 6.88 1.48
C ARG A 153 -37.45 7.39 0.18
N VAL A 154 -38.40 6.65 -0.37
CA VAL A 154 -39.08 7.00 -1.61
C VAL A 154 -40.52 7.38 -1.30
N GLU A 155 -40.97 8.52 -1.83
CA GLU A 155 -42.37 8.91 -1.80
C GLU A 155 -42.88 9.04 -3.24
N VAL A 156 -44.00 8.39 -3.52
CA VAL A 156 -44.72 8.52 -4.79
C VAL A 156 -46.03 9.22 -4.48
N ARG A 157 -46.29 10.34 -5.15
CA ARG A 157 -47.43 11.22 -4.86
C ARG A 157 -48.33 11.39 -6.08
N HIS A 158 -49.62 11.09 -5.92
CA HIS A 158 -50.65 11.32 -6.93
C HIS A 158 -51.86 11.98 -6.27
N GLN A 159 -52.20 13.20 -6.71
CA GLN A 159 -53.23 14.03 -6.08
C GLN A 159 -52.98 14.18 -4.55
N SER A 160 -53.94 13.80 -3.70
CA SER A 160 -53.81 13.81 -2.24
C SER A 160 -53.20 12.52 -1.66
N GLN A 161 -53.00 11.48 -2.48
CA GLN A 161 -52.46 10.20 -2.03
C GLN A 161 -50.94 10.18 -2.06
N ILE A 162 -50.34 9.65 -0.99
CA ILE A 162 -48.88 9.50 -0.85
C ILE A 162 -48.58 8.05 -0.47
N LYS A 163 -47.76 7.37 -1.28
CA LYS A 163 -47.17 6.07 -0.93
C LYS A 163 -45.72 6.25 -0.53
N LYS A 164 -45.33 5.68 0.60
CA LYS A 164 -43.97 5.76 1.16
C LYS A 164 -43.32 4.38 1.17
N PHE A 165 -42.06 4.31 0.79
CA PHE A 165 -41.27 3.09 0.75
C PHE A 165 -39.89 3.37 1.33
N ASP A 166 -39.43 2.50 2.22
CA ASP A 166 -38.04 2.48 2.67
C ASP A 166 -37.36 1.30 2.00
N LEU A 167 -36.33 1.60 1.20
CA LEU A 167 -35.60 0.62 0.41
C LEU A 167 -34.14 0.62 0.82
N VAL A 168 -33.54 -0.56 0.94
CA VAL A 168 -32.08 -0.70 1.03
C VAL A 168 -31.56 -1.05 -0.36
N LEU A 169 -30.64 -0.23 -0.88
CA LEU A 169 -29.94 -0.47 -2.14
C LEU A 169 -28.46 -0.76 -1.90
N ARG A 170 -27.94 -1.83 -2.49
CA ARG A 170 -26.52 -2.21 -2.46
C ARG A 170 -25.74 -1.47 -3.54
N ALA A 171 -24.42 -1.37 -3.35
CA ALA A 171 -23.54 -0.79 -4.35
C ALA A 171 -23.65 -1.55 -5.68
N GLY A 172 -23.88 -0.82 -6.78
CA GLY A 172 -24.11 -1.41 -8.10
C GLY A 172 -25.48 -2.05 -8.33
N GLU A 173 -26.40 -1.99 -7.35
CA GLU A 173 -27.76 -2.56 -7.50
C GLU A 173 -28.61 -1.70 -8.44
N ASN A 174 -29.35 -2.35 -9.34
CA ASN A 174 -30.47 -1.78 -10.06
C ASN A 174 -31.75 -2.32 -9.43
N LYS A 175 -32.56 -1.43 -8.83
CA LYS A 175 -33.78 -1.80 -8.12
C LYS A 175 -34.99 -1.12 -8.74
N SER A 176 -36.07 -1.89 -8.92
CA SER A 176 -37.35 -1.37 -9.40
C SER A 176 -38.38 -1.34 -8.27
N LEU A 177 -39.15 -0.27 -8.22
CA LEU A 177 -40.29 -0.07 -7.34
C LEU A 177 -41.50 0.25 -8.22
N TYR A 178 -42.61 -0.44 -7.98
CA TYR A 178 -43.89 -0.15 -8.62
C TYR A 178 -44.93 0.26 -7.58
N ALA A 179 -45.60 1.39 -7.80
CA ALA A 179 -46.64 1.91 -6.92
C ALA A 179 -48.02 1.88 -7.59
N THR A 180 -49.01 1.33 -6.90
CA THR A 180 -50.41 1.34 -7.37
C THR A 180 -51.20 2.39 -6.61
N PHE A 181 -51.95 3.27 -7.26
CA PHE A 181 -52.89 4.22 -6.66
C PHE A 181 -54.33 3.79 -6.88
#